data_AF-A0A7S1S5B9-F1
#
_entry.id   AF-A0A7S1S5B9-F1
#
_cell.length_a   1.000
_cell.length_b   1.000
_cell.length_c   1.000
_cell.angle_alpha   90.00
_cell.angle_beta   90.00
_cell.angle_gamma   90.00
#
_symmetry.space_group_name_H-M   'P 1'
#
loop_
_entity.id
_entity.type
_entity.pdbx_description
1 polymer ?
#
loop_
_entity_poly.entity_id
_entity_poly.type
_entity_poly.pdbx_seq_one_letter_code
_entity_poly.pdbx_strand_id
1 'polypeptide(L)'
;SLGAVPFDVQRSPVDFLAASVHKWLFGAYGLSCLYVNRAWWEDLRLEPLVEDEHSRAHMASADDEVAFDGGLPGYPTAFRSGARRLDGGGRPNPVLLPMAEDGLRLVLHWGPARTAAALAPLTARIGRRCSEELGLWVPPLHGPHFLGVGPGRADGCRSPEEVAAWAQAAAAYLKQHRV
;
A
#
# COMPACT_ATOMS: atom_id res chain seq x y z
N SER A 1 -1.69 1.75 -5.93
CA SER A 1 -1.47 1.36 -7.33
C SER A 1 -0.75 0.02 -7.47
N LEU A 2 0.24 -0.30 -6.62
CA LEU A 2 0.92 -1.60 -6.65
C LEU A 2 -0.11 -2.75 -6.60
N GLY A 3 0.05 -3.73 -7.49
CA GLY A 3 -0.91 -4.82 -7.71
C GLY A 3 -1.98 -4.55 -8.78
N ALA A 4 -2.32 -3.30 -9.03
CA ALA A 4 -3.29 -2.90 -10.07
C ALA A 4 -2.65 -2.34 -11.35
N VAL A 5 -1.45 -1.76 -11.23
CA VAL A 5 -0.68 -1.18 -12.33
C VAL A 5 0.71 -1.79 -12.32
N PRO A 6 1.29 -2.12 -13.49
CA PRO A 6 2.66 -2.62 -13.57
C PRO A 6 3.64 -1.65 -12.91
N PHE A 7 4.51 -2.21 -12.08
CA PHE A 7 5.64 -1.49 -11.52
C PHE A 7 6.79 -2.48 -11.38
N ASP A 8 7.95 -2.10 -11.89
CA ASP A 8 9.15 -2.92 -11.88
C ASP A 8 10.27 -2.15 -11.19
N VAL A 9 10.61 -2.61 -9.99
CA VAL A 9 11.70 -2.06 -9.14
C VAL A 9 13.08 -2.25 -9.77
N GLN A 10 13.26 -3.19 -10.70
CA GLN A 10 14.55 -3.40 -11.38
C GLN A 10 14.74 -2.40 -12.52
N ARG A 11 13.63 -1.92 -13.12
CA ARG A 11 13.64 -0.94 -14.21
C ARG A 11 13.40 0.49 -13.75
N SER A 12 12.98 0.66 -12.49
CA SER A 12 12.68 1.97 -11.88
C SER A 12 13.61 2.13 -10.68
N PRO A 13 14.48 3.16 -10.64
CA PRO A 13 15.50 3.30 -9.60
C PRO A 13 14.88 3.80 -8.28
N VAL A 14 14.03 2.98 -7.65
CA VAL A 14 13.46 3.27 -6.34
C VAL A 14 14.35 2.71 -5.25
N ASP A 15 14.68 3.55 -4.27
CA ASP A 15 15.42 3.13 -3.08
C ASP A 15 14.51 2.38 -2.10
N PHE A 16 13.29 2.88 -1.92
CA PHE A 16 12.28 2.33 -1.03
C PHE A 16 10.91 2.37 -1.71
N LEU A 17 10.12 1.31 -1.51
CA LEU A 17 8.73 1.25 -1.94
C LEU A 17 7.88 0.59 -0.86
N ALA A 18 6.92 1.34 -0.32
CA ALA A 18 5.95 0.83 0.65
C ALA A 18 4.56 0.71 0.01
N ALA A 19 3.86 -0.38 0.33
CA ALA A 19 2.48 -0.57 -0.10
C ALA A 19 1.64 -1.21 1.02
N SER A 20 0.54 -0.55 1.38
CA SER A 20 -0.49 -1.14 2.24
C SER A 20 -1.18 -2.31 1.52
N VAL A 21 -1.39 -3.44 2.19
CA VAL A 21 -1.92 -4.63 1.52
C VAL A 21 -3.43 -4.59 1.27
N HIS A 22 -4.18 -3.83 2.06
CA HIS A 22 -5.66 -3.78 2.06
C HIS A 22 -6.34 -3.17 0.83
N LYS A 23 -5.56 -2.74 -0.16
CA LYS A 23 -6.08 -2.17 -1.42
C LYS A 23 -5.93 -3.20 -2.54
N TRP A 24 -5.00 -2.95 -3.44
CA TRP A 24 -4.78 -3.72 -4.65
C TRP A 24 -3.84 -4.92 -4.47
N LEU A 25 -3.45 -5.21 -3.22
CA LEU A 25 -2.76 -6.46 -2.85
C LEU A 25 -3.68 -7.43 -2.12
N PHE A 26 -4.97 -7.09 -1.96
CA PHE A 26 -6.03 -7.95 -1.41
C PHE A 26 -5.72 -8.60 -0.04
N GLY A 27 -4.86 -7.99 0.76
CA GLY A 27 -4.64 -8.40 2.14
C GLY A 27 -5.61 -7.74 3.12
N ALA A 28 -5.49 -8.05 4.41
CA ALA A 28 -6.25 -7.40 5.47
C ALA A 28 -5.63 -6.05 5.89
N TYR A 29 -6.42 -5.21 6.56
CA TYR A 29 -5.90 -4.02 7.26
C TYR A 29 -4.89 -4.43 8.33
N GLY A 30 -3.91 -3.54 8.59
CA GLY A 30 -2.87 -3.77 9.60
C GLY A 30 -1.55 -4.36 9.09
N LEU A 31 -1.41 -4.52 7.76
CA LEU A 31 -0.15 -4.96 7.15
C LEU A 31 0.25 -4.07 5.96
N SER A 32 1.56 -3.92 5.77
CA SER A 32 2.18 -3.30 4.60
C SER A 32 3.40 -4.07 4.16
N CYS A 33 3.68 -4.07 2.86
CA CYS A 33 4.92 -4.58 2.29
C CYS A 33 5.91 -3.43 2.10
N LEU A 34 7.18 -3.67 2.41
CA LEU A 34 8.28 -2.75 2.16
C LEU A 34 9.31 -3.44 1.25
N TYR A 35 9.59 -2.83 0.12
CA TYR A 35 10.77 -3.11 -0.69
C TYR A 35 11.86 -2.10 -0.34
N VAL A 36 13.09 -2.62 -0.19
CA VAL A 36 14.30 -1.83 0.03
C VAL A 36 15.30 -2.26 -1.04
N ASN A 37 15.88 -1.29 -1.73
CA ASN A 37 16.91 -1.54 -2.72
C ASN A 37 18.15 -2.13 -2.04
N ARG A 38 18.80 -3.06 -2.75
CA ARG A 38 20.02 -3.75 -2.29
C ARG A 38 21.14 -2.79 -1.89
N ALA A 39 21.26 -1.61 -2.50
CA ALA A 39 22.26 -0.64 -2.08
C ALA A 39 22.07 -0.16 -0.62
N TRP A 40 20.84 -0.23 -0.10
CA TRP A 40 20.48 0.25 1.24
C TRP A 40 20.42 -0.84 2.29
N TRP A 41 20.19 -2.10 1.92
CA TRP A 41 19.99 -3.18 2.89
C TRP A 41 21.25 -3.50 3.74
N GLU A 42 22.44 -3.08 3.29
CA GLU A 42 23.76 -3.29 3.89
C GLU A 42 24.34 -1.96 4.40
N ASP A 43 23.69 -0.83 4.11
CA ASP A 43 24.15 0.48 4.54
C ASP A 43 23.94 0.63 6.05
N LEU A 44 25.02 0.86 6.80
CA LEU A 44 24.98 0.97 8.25
C LEU A 44 24.24 2.23 8.73
N ARG A 45 23.97 3.20 7.85
CA ARG A 45 23.17 4.41 8.16
C ARG A 45 21.68 4.13 8.21
N LEU A 46 21.21 3.02 7.65
CA LEU A 46 19.80 2.64 7.72
C LEU A 46 19.53 2.03 9.10
N GLU A 47 18.89 2.82 9.96
CA GLU A 47 18.49 2.41 11.29
C GLU A 47 17.38 1.35 11.23
N PRO A 48 17.39 0.37 12.15
CA PRO A 48 16.33 -0.63 12.23
C PRO A 48 15.00 0.00 12.67
N LEU A 49 13.90 -0.58 12.21
CA LEU A 49 12.57 -0.07 12.58
C LEU A 49 12.24 -0.38 14.05
N VAL A 50 12.68 -1.54 14.52
CA VAL A 50 12.60 -2.00 15.91
C VAL A 50 13.91 -2.69 16.30
N GLU A 51 14.24 -2.65 17.58
CA GLU A 51 15.46 -3.28 18.13
C GLU A 51 15.17 -4.63 18.82
N ASP A 52 14.04 -5.26 18.51
CA ASP A 52 13.63 -6.53 19.12
C ASP A 52 14.42 -7.75 18.60
N GLU A 53 14.09 -8.93 19.12
CA GLU A 53 14.74 -10.19 18.78
C GLU A 53 14.39 -10.68 17.36
N HIS A 54 13.15 -10.46 16.89
CA HIS A 54 12.58 -11.14 15.74
C HIS A 54 13.38 -10.93 14.44
N SER A 55 13.98 -9.74 14.29
CA SER A 55 14.76 -9.39 13.10
C SER A 55 16.23 -9.83 13.18
N ARG A 56 16.67 -10.40 14.30
CA ARG A 56 18.08 -10.78 14.54
C ARG A 56 18.48 -12.08 13.86
N ALA A 57 19.75 -12.16 13.48
CA ALA A 57 20.31 -13.25 12.67
C ALA A 57 20.23 -14.63 13.33
N HIS A 58 20.21 -14.69 14.67
CA HIS A 58 20.17 -15.94 15.42
C HIS A 58 18.75 -16.50 15.59
N MET A 59 17.71 -15.71 15.29
CA MET A 59 16.33 -16.19 15.28
C MET A 59 16.07 -16.90 13.95
N ALA A 60 15.92 -18.22 13.98
CA ALA A 60 15.50 -19.07 12.87
C ALA A 60 13.96 -19.14 12.77
N SER A 61 13.28 -19.20 13.92
CA SER A 61 11.82 -19.25 14.09
C SER A 61 11.29 -18.06 14.88
N ALA A 62 9.98 -17.80 14.77
CA ALA A 62 9.29 -16.83 15.62
C ALA A 62 9.17 -17.27 17.09
N ASP A 63 9.39 -18.56 17.35
CA ASP A 63 9.30 -19.17 18.67
C ASP A 63 10.68 -19.44 19.30
N ASP A 64 11.76 -18.98 18.68
CA ASP A 64 13.09 -19.16 19.26
C ASP A 64 13.24 -18.30 20.53
N GLU A 65 13.79 -18.90 21.58
CA GLU A 65 14.02 -18.20 22.83
C GLU A 65 15.47 -17.70 22.89
N VAL A 66 15.65 -16.43 23.23
CA VAL A 66 16.97 -15.87 23.53
C VAL A 66 17.27 -16.10 25.01
N ALA A 67 18.34 -16.85 25.30
CA ALA A 67 18.75 -17.10 26.67
C ALA A 67 19.08 -15.77 27.38
N PHE A 68 18.62 -15.63 28.63
CA PHE A 68 18.97 -14.49 29.46
C PHE A 68 20.45 -14.58 29.85
N ASP A 69 21.28 -13.77 29.19
CA ASP A 69 22.72 -13.66 29.46
C ASP A 69 23.02 -12.35 30.20
N GLY A 70 23.40 -12.46 31.48
CA GLY A 70 23.78 -11.31 32.30
C GLY A 70 25.08 -10.61 31.87
N GLY A 71 25.84 -11.19 30.94
CA GLY A 71 27.02 -10.59 30.32
C GLY A 71 26.73 -9.82 29.02
N LEU A 72 25.53 -9.95 28.45
CA LEU A 72 25.11 -9.26 27.23
C LEU A 72 23.95 -8.31 27.56
N PRO A 73 24.15 -6.99 27.57
CA PRO A 73 23.05 -6.05 27.73
C PRO A 73 22.19 -6.04 26.44
N GLY A 74 21.24 -6.96 26.34
CA GLY A 74 20.25 -7.01 25.26
C GLY A 74 20.47 -8.13 24.24
N TYR A 75 19.75 -8.05 23.11
CA TYR A 75 19.80 -9.04 22.04
C TYR A 75 21.11 -8.94 21.24
N PRO A 76 21.58 -10.06 20.64
CA PRO A 76 22.63 -10.01 19.63
C PRO A 76 22.34 -8.96 18.54
N THR A 77 23.34 -8.16 18.18
CA THR A 77 23.13 -6.97 17.34
C THR A 77 23.00 -7.26 15.84
N ALA A 78 23.47 -8.42 15.39
CA ALA A 78 23.41 -8.80 13.97
C ALA A 78 21.97 -9.05 13.51
N PHE A 79 21.56 -8.40 12.42
CA PHE A 79 20.25 -8.60 11.78
C PHE A 79 20.30 -9.70 10.72
N ARG A 80 19.13 -10.28 10.43
CA ARG A 80 18.93 -11.17 9.27
C ARG A 80 19.26 -10.46 7.96
N SER A 81 19.69 -11.23 6.96
CA SER A 81 20.04 -10.70 5.65
C SER A 81 18.90 -9.94 4.99
N GLY A 82 19.24 -8.88 4.28
CA GLY A 82 18.31 -8.06 3.51
C GLY A 82 17.51 -7.08 4.35
N ALA A 83 16.29 -6.77 3.92
CA ALA A 83 15.48 -5.70 4.51
C ALA A 83 14.86 -6.04 5.88
N ARG A 84 15.19 -7.20 6.47
CA ARG A 84 14.54 -7.74 7.68
C ARG A 84 14.69 -6.84 8.91
N ARG A 85 15.76 -6.05 9.00
CA ARG A 85 15.91 -5.02 10.06
C ARG A 85 14.81 -3.94 10.05
N LEU A 86 14.04 -3.85 8.98
CA LEU A 86 12.90 -2.93 8.84
C LEU A 86 11.54 -3.65 8.98
N ASP A 87 11.52 -4.93 9.37
CA ASP A 87 10.26 -5.58 9.70
C ASP A 87 9.65 -4.90 10.94
N GLY A 88 8.31 -4.88 11.04
CA GLY A 88 7.57 -4.13 12.08
C GLY A 88 7.71 -4.67 13.50
N GLY A 89 8.56 -5.68 13.73
CA GLY A 89 8.72 -6.35 15.01
C GLY A 89 7.51 -7.17 15.45
N GLY A 90 7.65 -7.73 16.65
CA GLY A 90 6.63 -8.54 17.30
C GLY A 90 6.41 -9.90 16.64
N ARG A 91 5.50 -10.68 17.23
CA ARG A 91 5.19 -12.01 16.72
C ARG A 91 4.45 -11.91 15.38
N PRO A 92 4.80 -12.76 14.40
CA PRO A 92 4.05 -12.87 13.15
C PRO A 92 2.57 -13.07 13.45
N ASN A 93 1.71 -12.21 12.88
CA ASN A 93 0.28 -12.37 13.04
C ASN A 93 -0.16 -13.58 12.19
N PRO A 94 -0.61 -14.69 12.82
CA PRO A 94 -0.88 -15.95 12.13
C PRO A 94 -2.10 -15.86 11.21
N VAL A 95 -2.86 -14.76 11.26
CA VAL A 95 -4.00 -14.49 10.38
C VAL A 95 -3.60 -13.55 9.24
N LEU A 96 -2.92 -12.45 9.54
CA LEU A 96 -2.65 -11.42 8.52
C LEU A 96 -1.64 -11.89 7.46
N LEU A 97 -0.64 -12.69 7.82
CA LEU A 97 0.37 -13.16 6.87
C LEU A 97 -0.21 -14.14 5.84
N PRO A 98 -0.96 -15.20 6.20
CA PRO A 98 -1.62 -16.06 5.22
C PRO A 98 -2.60 -15.29 4.31
N MET A 99 -3.39 -14.36 4.87
CA MET A 99 -4.30 -13.54 4.07
C MET A 99 -3.55 -12.67 3.04
N ALA A 100 -2.41 -12.11 3.45
CA ALA A 100 -1.58 -11.33 2.54
C ALA A 100 -0.92 -12.22 1.46
N GLU A 101 -0.50 -13.42 1.81
CA GLU A 101 0.02 -14.40 0.85
C GLU A 101 -1.04 -14.74 -0.21
N ASP A 102 -2.26 -15.07 0.20
CA ASP A 102 -3.36 -15.36 -0.72
C ASP A 102 -3.70 -14.17 -1.62
N GLY A 103 -3.73 -12.97 -1.06
CA GLY A 103 -3.93 -11.74 -1.82
C GLY A 103 -2.83 -11.52 -2.88
N LEU A 104 -1.57 -11.76 -2.53
CA LEU A 104 -0.45 -11.67 -3.46
C LEU A 104 -0.50 -12.77 -4.53
N ARG A 105 -0.88 -14.00 -4.18
CA ARG A 105 -1.12 -15.09 -5.15
C ARG A 105 -2.19 -14.69 -6.16
N LEU A 106 -3.27 -14.04 -5.72
CA LEU A 106 -4.32 -13.52 -6.59
C LEU A 106 -3.80 -12.41 -7.52
N VAL A 107 -3.01 -11.46 -7.00
CA VAL A 107 -2.38 -10.41 -7.81
C VAL A 107 -1.47 -10.99 -8.88
N LEU A 108 -0.66 -12.00 -8.54
CA LEU A 108 0.22 -12.69 -9.49
C LEU A 108 -0.58 -13.47 -10.53
N HIS A 109 -1.66 -14.12 -10.11
CA HIS A 109 -2.57 -14.84 -11.00
C HIS A 109 -3.29 -13.91 -11.98
N TRP A 110 -3.76 -12.74 -11.54
CA TRP A 110 -4.43 -11.77 -12.42
C TRP A 110 -3.44 -10.96 -13.26
N GLY A 111 -2.28 -10.63 -12.71
CA GLY A 111 -1.24 -9.84 -13.36
C GLY A 111 -1.58 -8.34 -13.43
N PRO A 112 -0.75 -7.45 -12.86
CA PRO A 112 -1.05 -6.00 -12.83
C PRO A 112 -1.32 -5.38 -14.20
N ALA A 113 -0.66 -5.86 -15.27
CA ALA A 113 -0.89 -5.35 -16.62
C ALA A 113 -2.30 -5.68 -17.14
N ARG A 114 -2.79 -6.90 -16.90
CA ARG A 114 -4.15 -7.30 -17.29
C ARG A 114 -5.18 -6.60 -16.41
N THR A 115 -4.91 -6.46 -15.11
CA THR A 115 -5.76 -5.68 -14.20
C THR A 115 -5.92 -4.24 -14.68
N ALA A 116 -4.82 -3.56 -15.00
CA ALA A 116 -4.85 -2.20 -15.54
C ALA A 116 -5.65 -2.12 -16.86
N ALA A 117 -5.40 -3.05 -17.80
CA ALA A 117 -6.09 -3.07 -19.08
C ALA A 117 -7.60 -3.32 -18.94
N ALA A 118 -8.01 -4.15 -17.99
CA ALA A 118 -9.41 -4.44 -17.72
C ALA A 118 -10.15 -3.26 -17.06
N LEU A 119 -9.48 -2.55 -16.14
CA LEU A 119 -10.08 -1.42 -15.41
C LEU A 119 -10.13 -0.13 -16.22
N ALA A 120 -9.14 0.11 -17.09
CA ALA A 120 -9.05 1.32 -17.90
C ALA A 120 -10.34 1.71 -18.65
N PRO A 121 -11.01 0.81 -19.43
CA PRO A 121 -12.25 1.16 -20.12
C PRO A 121 -13.42 1.43 -19.16
N LEU A 122 -13.46 0.77 -18.00
CA LEU A 122 -14.49 0.99 -16.99
C LEU A 122 -14.33 2.37 -16.35
N THR A 123 -13.12 2.72 -15.93
CA THR A 123 -12.80 4.03 -15.36
C THR A 123 -13.01 5.16 -16.38
N ALA A 124 -12.62 4.96 -17.64
CA ALA A 124 -12.87 5.92 -18.71
C ALA A 124 -14.38 6.11 -18.98
N ARG A 125 -15.17 5.04 -18.93
CA ARG A 125 -16.63 5.12 -19.04
C ARG A 125 -17.22 5.93 -17.88
N ILE A 126 -16.79 5.69 -16.64
CA ILE A 126 -17.23 6.47 -15.47
C ILE A 126 -16.90 7.94 -15.68
N GLY A 127 -15.66 8.26 -16.08
CA GLY A 127 -15.23 9.65 -16.30
C GLY A 127 -16.03 10.38 -17.38
N ARG A 128 -16.32 9.71 -18.51
CA ARG A 128 -17.19 10.29 -19.55
C ARG A 128 -18.59 10.58 -19.02
N ARG A 129 -19.22 9.63 -18.32
CA ARG A 129 -20.57 9.85 -17.77
C ARG A 129 -20.58 10.97 -16.74
N CYS A 130 -19.60 11.01 -15.85
CA CYS A 130 -19.47 12.11 -14.88
C CYS A 130 -19.38 13.48 -15.57
N SER A 131 -18.55 13.60 -16.60
CA SER A 131 -18.34 14.89 -17.28
C SER A 131 -19.45 15.27 -18.27
N GLU A 132 -19.86 14.35 -19.13
CA GLU A 132 -20.79 14.61 -20.24
C GLU A 132 -22.27 14.54 -19.81
N GLU A 133 -22.63 13.58 -18.95
CA GLU A 133 -24.03 13.40 -18.53
C GLU A 133 -24.35 14.17 -17.25
N LEU A 134 -23.41 14.21 -16.30
CA LEU A 134 -23.64 14.80 -14.97
C LEU A 134 -23.01 16.18 -14.80
N GLY A 135 -22.23 16.66 -15.76
CA GLY A 135 -21.56 17.96 -15.70
C GLY A 135 -20.50 18.09 -14.60
N LEU A 136 -20.08 16.97 -13.99
CA LEU A 136 -19.10 16.93 -12.91
C LEU A 136 -17.68 17.07 -13.45
N TRP A 137 -16.79 17.62 -12.62
CA TRP A 137 -15.39 17.70 -12.97
C TRP A 137 -14.69 16.35 -12.81
N VAL A 138 -13.84 16.03 -13.78
CA VAL A 138 -13.00 14.83 -13.81
C VAL A 138 -11.59 15.24 -14.23
N PRO A 139 -10.52 14.75 -13.57
CA PRO A 139 -9.16 15.10 -13.95
C PRO A 139 -8.82 14.52 -15.34
N PRO A 140 -8.09 15.28 -16.18
CA PRO A 140 -7.70 14.82 -17.51
C PRO A 140 -6.69 13.67 -17.48
N LEU A 141 -5.94 13.53 -16.38
CA LEU A 141 -5.01 12.44 -16.12
C LEU A 141 -5.44 11.68 -14.87
N HIS A 142 -5.61 10.37 -15.01
CA HIS A 142 -5.96 9.48 -13.90
C HIS A 142 -5.37 8.09 -14.12
N GLY A 143 -5.29 7.31 -13.03
CA GLY A 143 -4.88 5.91 -13.13
C GLY A 143 -5.97 5.06 -13.80
N PRO A 144 -5.63 3.87 -14.34
CA PRO A 144 -6.62 2.96 -14.89
C PRO A 144 -7.53 2.33 -13.83
N HIS A 145 -7.21 2.48 -12.55
CA HIS A 145 -7.80 1.75 -11.43
C HIS A 145 -8.47 2.67 -10.39
N PHE A 146 -8.46 3.99 -10.60
CA PHE A 146 -9.18 4.96 -9.80
C PHE A 146 -9.40 6.26 -10.58
N LEU A 147 -10.40 7.03 -10.18
CA LEU A 147 -10.75 8.32 -10.75
C LEU A 147 -11.12 9.29 -9.64
N GLY A 148 -10.74 10.55 -9.78
CA GLY A 148 -11.28 11.64 -8.96
C GLY A 148 -12.53 12.23 -9.60
N VAL A 149 -13.53 12.58 -8.81
CA VAL A 149 -14.72 13.30 -9.27
C VAL A 149 -14.92 14.51 -8.36
N GLY A 150 -15.18 15.67 -8.94
CA GLY A 150 -15.35 16.92 -8.23
C GLY A 150 -16.52 17.75 -8.74
N PRO A 151 -16.77 18.91 -8.11
CA PRO A 151 -17.85 19.80 -8.52
C PRO A 151 -17.64 20.28 -9.95
N GLY A 152 -18.72 20.28 -10.72
CA GLY A 152 -18.81 20.86 -12.04
C GLY A 152 -18.89 22.39 -12.02
N ARG A 153 -18.97 22.99 -13.22
CA ARG A 153 -19.17 24.45 -13.35
C ARG A 153 -20.49 24.93 -12.73
N ALA A 154 -21.54 24.11 -12.83
CA ALA A 154 -22.87 24.44 -12.32
C ALA A 154 -22.93 24.47 -10.79
N ASP A 155 -22.05 23.73 -10.10
CA ASP A 155 -21.96 23.71 -8.64
C ASP A 155 -21.40 25.02 -8.06
N GLY A 156 -20.79 25.86 -8.89
CA GLY A 156 -20.41 27.23 -8.50
C GLY A 156 -19.28 27.35 -7.49
N CYS A 157 -18.55 26.26 -7.18
CA CYS A 157 -17.39 26.29 -6.29
C CYS A 157 -16.24 27.10 -6.91
N ARG A 158 -15.75 28.10 -6.19
CA ARG A 158 -14.68 29.05 -6.56
C ARG A 158 -13.49 29.00 -5.61
N SER A 159 -13.61 28.34 -4.46
CA SER A 159 -12.51 28.16 -3.50
C SER A 159 -12.28 26.69 -3.12
N PRO A 160 -11.07 26.32 -2.62
CA PRO A 160 -10.80 24.99 -2.09
C PRO A 160 -11.74 24.59 -0.95
N GLU A 161 -12.15 25.52 -0.10
CA GLU A 161 -13.10 25.28 1.00
C GLU A 161 -14.48 24.90 0.47
N GLU A 162 -14.96 25.60 -0.56
CA GLU A 162 -16.25 25.28 -1.21
C GLU A 162 -16.21 23.91 -1.89
N VAL A 163 -15.09 23.56 -2.54
CA VAL A 163 -14.89 22.22 -3.12
C VAL A 163 -14.88 21.14 -2.04
N ALA A 164 -14.22 21.40 -0.90
CA ALA A 164 -14.19 20.46 0.22
C ALA A 164 -15.59 20.28 0.85
N ALA A 165 -16.35 21.36 1.02
CA ALA A 165 -17.72 21.31 1.52
C ALA A 165 -18.63 20.53 0.56
N TRP A 166 -18.53 20.77 -0.75
CA TRP A 166 -19.24 20.00 -1.78
C TRP A 166 -18.91 18.50 -1.68
N ALA A 167 -17.62 18.15 -1.56
CA ALA A 167 -17.20 16.75 -1.46
C ALA A 167 -17.72 16.07 -0.20
N GLN A 168 -17.75 16.78 0.94
CA GLN A 168 -18.34 16.28 2.17
C GLN A 168 -19.85 16.05 2.04
N ALA A 169 -20.58 16.99 1.43
CA ALA A 169 -22.01 16.87 1.18
C ALA A 169 -22.32 15.67 0.25
N ALA A 170 -21.57 15.53 -0.85
CA ALA A 170 -21.69 14.39 -1.76
C ALA A 170 -21.42 13.05 -1.05
N ALA A 171 -20.36 12.98 -0.23
CA ALA A 171 -20.04 11.80 0.55
C ALA A 171 -21.13 11.46 1.59
N ALA A 172 -21.71 12.47 2.24
CA ALA A 172 -22.82 12.28 3.18
C ALA A 172 -24.07 11.75 2.46
N TYR A 173 -24.41 12.32 1.30
CA TYR A 173 -25.52 11.87 0.46
C TYR A 173 -25.38 10.39 0.07
N LEU A 174 -24.21 9.99 -0.46
CA LEU A 174 -23.95 8.61 -0.90
C LEU A 174 -24.00 7.60 0.25
N LYS A 175 -23.60 7.99 1.46
CA LYS A 175 -23.69 7.12 2.65
C LYS A 175 -25.15 6.82 3.04
N GLN A 176 -26.04 7.77 2.84
CA GLN A 176 -27.46 7.66 3.19
C GLN A 176 -28.29 6.96 2.09
N HIS A 177 -27.86 7.05 0.84
CA HIS A 177 -28.60 6.54 -0.33
C HIS A 177 -27.87 5.35 -0.97
N ARG A 178 -27.48 4.35 -0.16
CA ARG A 178 -26.86 3.13 -0.70
C ARG A 178 -27.82 2.48 -1.70
N VAL A 179 -27.38 2.35 -2.96
CA VAL A 179 -28.04 1.56 -4.01
C VAL A 179 -27.76 0.09 -3.78
#